data_AF-X8JIV3-F1
#
_entry.id   AF-X8JIV3-F1
#
_cell.length_a   1.000
_cell.length_b   1.000
_cell.length_c   1.000
_cell.angle_alpha   90.00
_cell.angle_beta   90.00
_cell.angle_gamma   90.00
#
_symmetry.space_group_name_H-M   'P 1'
#
loop_
_entity.id
_entity.type
_entity.pdbx_description
1 polymer ?
#
loop_
_entity_poly.entity_id
_entity_poly.type
_entity_poly.pdbx_seq_one_letter_code
_entity_poly.pdbx_strand_id
1 'polypeptide(L)'
;MSLHHSQTQIPPEKQHPFPKVMESVLKWVDQGTPDRLFLRDITFEDLERVLDRLHNIGRKPRYDWDLETHTAVLRMPSILHEIPGEWLNDRIKEVVGPKITNKSVCGTPSLATSSAANIPVGPSTGKGGNSVAPDQSFHLMQINADGRKVRVQGAPRMIIETSASEARCHIIDKIFRYLYDTNYGVHAVVICDMQNVPSLADGHGRPFKVEIAVWVRDECGLLASKKQLLDKCYGGDKHAGYQANTPVPAVNEVRDGDNGSNLDSQKSDRDDATYKPPFDPQARKYCRPNPEDPQREQWIYRRSPTWIPVYDETVAGQEEPQSELILDVYDILRPCTQFPGHHITDRTISIPLDDLRDRLETEVWMIRNPPDSRPLPLPQPQSPSPVEQSDRPTKKRRVL
;
A
#
# COMPACT_ATOMS: atom_id res chain seq x y z
N MET A 1 37.58 2.84 0.73
CA MET A 1 37.67 1.40 0.43
C MET A 1 36.43 1.06 -0.40
N SER A 2 36.63 0.67 -1.66
CA SER A 2 35.55 0.41 -2.60
C SER A 2 34.97 -0.97 -2.33
N LEU A 3 33.74 -1.04 -1.82
CA LEU A 3 33.03 -2.31 -1.68
C LEU A 3 32.50 -2.71 -3.06
N HIS A 4 33.15 -3.69 -3.68
CA HIS A 4 32.61 -4.39 -4.83
C HIS A 4 31.27 -5.02 -4.43
N HIS A 5 30.15 -4.39 -4.80
CA HIS A 5 28.86 -5.07 -4.83
C HIS A 5 28.92 -6.10 -5.95
N SER A 6 29.05 -7.37 -5.57
CA SER A 6 28.85 -8.47 -6.50
C SER A 6 27.37 -8.46 -6.89
N GLN A 7 27.05 -7.97 -8.09
CA GLN A 7 25.74 -8.27 -8.68
C GLN A 7 25.63 -9.79 -8.73
N THR A 8 24.67 -10.36 -8.02
CA THR A 8 24.40 -11.80 -8.05
C THR A 8 23.92 -12.12 -9.47
N GLN A 9 24.82 -12.51 -10.36
CA GLN A 9 24.45 -12.89 -11.72
C GLN A 9 23.79 -14.28 -11.68
N ILE A 10 22.61 -14.39 -12.29
CA ILE A 10 21.96 -15.70 -12.49
C ILE A 10 22.87 -16.51 -13.43
N PRO A 11 23.25 -17.75 -13.07
CA PRO A 11 23.94 -18.63 -14.01
C PRO A 11 23.09 -18.80 -15.27
N PRO A 12 23.66 -18.69 -16.50
CA PRO A 12 22.88 -18.73 -17.75
C PRO A 12 22.00 -19.97 -17.89
N GLU A 13 22.41 -21.09 -17.29
CA GLU A 13 21.70 -22.36 -17.30
C GLU A 13 20.43 -22.38 -16.43
N LYS A 14 20.33 -21.47 -15.45
CA LYS A 14 19.18 -21.36 -14.55
C LYS A 14 18.16 -20.32 -14.98
N GLN A 15 18.52 -19.43 -15.91
CA GLN A 15 17.62 -18.39 -16.38
C GLN A 15 16.53 -19.00 -17.27
N HIS A 16 15.28 -18.69 -16.96
CA HIS A 16 14.17 -19.11 -17.83
C HIS A 16 14.22 -18.35 -19.16
N PRO A 17 14.16 -19.06 -20.32
CA PRO A 17 14.06 -18.39 -21.61
C PRO A 17 12.84 -17.47 -21.65
N PHE A 18 13.04 -16.22 -22.09
CA PHE A 18 11.99 -15.20 -22.15
C PHE A 18 10.65 -15.66 -22.77
N PRO A 19 10.61 -16.48 -23.85
CA PRO A 19 9.34 -17.01 -24.37
C PRO A 19 8.53 -17.81 -23.34
N LYS A 20 9.19 -18.60 -22.48
CA LYS A 20 8.50 -19.37 -21.42
C LYS A 20 7.97 -18.46 -20.31
N VAL A 21 8.71 -17.41 -19.97
CA VAL A 21 8.25 -16.39 -19.02
C VAL A 21 6.95 -15.76 -19.53
N MET A 22 6.93 -15.35 -20.82
CA MET A 22 5.74 -14.76 -21.43
C MET A 22 4.57 -15.74 -21.54
N GLU A 23 4.81 -17.03 -21.81
CA GLU A 23 3.75 -18.04 -21.82
C GLU A 23 3.04 -18.12 -20.45
N SER A 24 3.81 -18.13 -19.36
CA SER A 24 3.26 -18.10 -18.00
C SER A 24 2.46 -16.83 -17.73
N VAL A 25 2.95 -15.67 -18.18
CA VAL A 25 2.27 -14.38 -18.03
C VAL A 25 0.94 -14.35 -18.79
N LEU A 26 0.94 -14.79 -20.05
CA LEU A 26 -0.27 -14.79 -20.88
C LEU A 26 -1.31 -15.77 -20.34
N LYS A 27 -0.89 -16.97 -19.92
CA LYS A 27 -1.80 -17.93 -19.27
C LYS A 27 -2.45 -17.35 -18.01
N TRP A 28 -1.69 -16.62 -17.20
CA TRP A 28 -2.21 -15.93 -16.02
C TRP A 28 -3.24 -14.84 -16.37
N VAL A 29 -2.99 -14.08 -17.44
CA VAL A 29 -3.94 -13.09 -17.97
C VAL A 29 -5.21 -13.76 -18.52
N ASP A 30 -5.06 -14.84 -19.28
CA ASP A 30 -6.17 -15.58 -19.89
C ASP A 30 -7.10 -16.21 -18.85
N GLN A 31 -6.57 -16.53 -17.67
CA GLN A 31 -7.32 -17.01 -16.52
C GLN A 31 -8.06 -15.91 -15.75
N GLY A 32 -8.00 -14.65 -16.20
CA GLY A 32 -8.61 -13.52 -15.50
C GLY A 32 -7.83 -13.06 -14.27
N THR A 33 -6.53 -13.36 -14.21
CA THR A 33 -5.60 -12.96 -13.12
C THR A 33 -6.09 -13.34 -11.71
N PRO A 34 -6.29 -14.65 -11.45
CA PRO A 34 -7.00 -15.13 -10.26
C PRO A 34 -6.24 -14.95 -8.93
N ASP A 35 -4.92 -14.69 -8.96
CA ASP A 35 -4.09 -14.32 -7.80
C ASP A 35 -2.73 -13.74 -8.27
N ARG A 36 -1.74 -13.62 -7.37
CA ARG A 36 -0.36 -13.22 -7.65
C ARG A 36 0.36 -14.18 -8.59
N LEU A 37 1.11 -13.63 -9.54
CA LEU A 37 2.00 -14.38 -10.43
C LEU A 37 3.45 -14.26 -9.95
N PHE A 38 4.07 -15.40 -9.62
CA PHE A 38 5.48 -15.48 -9.25
C PHE A 38 6.32 -15.80 -10.49
N LEU A 39 7.18 -14.88 -10.89
CA LEU A 39 8.19 -15.11 -11.93
C LEU A 39 9.54 -15.24 -11.24
N ARG A 40 10.12 -16.44 -11.24
CA ARG A 40 11.40 -16.74 -10.58
C ARG A 40 12.51 -16.88 -11.61
N ASP A 41 13.74 -16.68 -11.17
CA ASP A 41 14.96 -16.88 -11.97
C ASP A 41 14.92 -16.09 -13.29
N ILE A 42 14.38 -14.86 -13.25
CA ILE A 42 14.35 -13.93 -14.38
C ILE A 42 15.29 -12.75 -14.13
N THR A 43 15.75 -12.09 -15.19
CA THR A 43 16.48 -10.82 -15.04
C THR A 43 15.52 -9.65 -14.86
N PHE A 44 16.01 -8.53 -14.32
CA PHE A 44 15.22 -7.30 -14.26
C PHE A 44 14.86 -6.79 -15.67
N GLU A 45 15.74 -6.97 -16.64
CA GLU A 45 15.47 -6.65 -18.05
C GLU A 45 14.34 -7.50 -18.64
N ASP A 46 14.26 -8.78 -18.28
CA ASP A 46 13.14 -9.63 -18.68
C ASP A 46 11.84 -9.15 -18.02
N LEU A 47 11.86 -8.74 -16.75
CA LEU A 47 10.71 -8.13 -16.09
C LEU A 47 10.27 -6.85 -16.80
N GLU A 48 11.18 -5.93 -17.13
CA GLU A 48 10.85 -4.70 -17.88
C GLU A 48 10.16 -5.02 -19.21
N ARG A 49 10.66 -6.03 -19.94
CA ARG A 49 10.05 -6.50 -21.20
C ARG A 49 8.67 -7.12 -21.00
N VAL A 50 8.45 -7.84 -19.90
CA VAL A 50 7.12 -8.36 -19.52
C VAL A 50 6.16 -7.20 -19.26
N LEU A 51 6.56 -6.21 -18.46
CA LEU A 51 5.74 -5.05 -18.11
C LEU A 51 5.39 -4.21 -19.33
N ASP A 52 6.33 -3.98 -20.23
CA ASP A 52 6.10 -3.27 -21.49
C ASP A 52 5.07 -4.00 -22.38
N ARG A 53 5.19 -5.33 -22.52
CA ARG A 53 4.23 -6.13 -23.28
C ARG A 53 2.83 -6.11 -22.67
N LEU A 54 2.73 -6.21 -21.35
CA LEU A 54 1.46 -6.10 -20.63
C LEU A 54 0.84 -4.71 -20.83
N HIS A 55 1.64 -3.65 -20.75
CA HIS A 55 1.19 -2.29 -21.01
C HIS A 55 0.60 -2.13 -22.42
N ASN A 56 1.28 -2.71 -23.43
CA ASN A 56 0.85 -2.67 -24.83
C ASN A 56 -0.48 -3.39 -25.09
N ILE A 57 -0.88 -4.33 -24.23
CA ILE A 57 -2.21 -4.98 -24.27
C ILE A 57 -3.20 -4.38 -23.27
N GLY A 58 -2.90 -3.18 -22.75
CA GLY A 58 -3.77 -2.45 -21.82
C GLY A 58 -3.80 -2.98 -20.39
N ARG A 59 -2.83 -3.82 -20.00
CA ARG A 59 -2.70 -4.36 -18.63
C ARG A 59 -1.59 -3.63 -17.88
N LYS A 60 -1.86 -3.27 -16.62
CA LYS A 60 -0.91 -2.56 -15.76
C LYS A 60 -0.83 -3.25 -14.39
N PRO A 61 -0.07 -4.34 -14.27
CA PRO A 61 0.11 -4.99 -12.97
C PRO A 61 0.96 -4.11 -12.04
N ARG A 62 0.78 -4.30 -10.74
CA ARG A 62 1.76 -3.92 -9.72
C ARG A 62 2.73 -5.07 -9.52
N TYR A 63 3.96 -4.77 -9.13
CA TYR A 63 4.94 -5.82 -8.87
C TYR A 63 5.87 -5.50 -7.71
N ASP A 64 6.25 -6.53 -6.97
CA ASP A 64 7.38 -6.49 -6.05
C ASP A 64 8.56 -7.20 -6.71
N TRP A 65 9.78 -6.68 -6.53
CA TRP A 65 11.01 -7.23 -7.11
C TRP A 65 12.03 -7.52 -6.01
N ASP A 66 12.50 -8.76 -5.99
CA ASP A 66 13.52 -9.26 -5.08
C ASP A 66 14.76 -9.68 -5.90
N LEU A 67 15.82 -8.90 -5.77
CA LEU A 67 17.08 -9.01 -6.49
C LEU A 67 17.90 -10.21 -6.01
N GLU A 68 17.87 -10.52 -4.71
CA GLU A 68 18.62 -11.66 -4.17
C GLU A 68 18.11 -12.98 -4.72
N THR A 69 16.78 -13.09 -4.84
CA THR A 69 16.10 -14.30 -5.34
C THR A 69 15.70 -14.24 -6.81
N HIS A 70 16.01 -13.13 -7.51
CA HIS A 70 15.63 -12.88 -8.90
C HIS A 70 14.15 -13.19 -9.18
N THR A 71 13.30 -12.74 -8.25
CA THR A 71 11.88 -13.06 -8.24
C THR A 71 11.04 -11.80 -8.35
N ALA A 72 10.14 -11.78 -9.33
CA ALA A 72 9.08 -10.79 -9.43
C ALA A 72 7.75 -11.39 -8.98
N VAL A 73 7.00 -10.64 -8.17
CA VAL A 73 5.63 -11.00 -7.77
C VAL A 73 4.68 -9.98 -8.37
N LEU A 74 3.97 -10.37 -9.43
CA LEU A 74 3.02 -9.52 -10.15
C LEU A 74 1.61 -9.70 -9.60
N ARG A 75 0.83 -8.61 -9.55
CA ARG A 75 -0.58 -8.62 -9.16
C ARG A 75 -1.39 -7.63 -9.99
N MET A 76 -2.61 -8.01 -10.36
CA MET A 76 -3.57 -7.07 -10.96
C MET A 76 -4.40 -6.41 -9.85
N PRO A 77 -4.40 -5.08 -9.74
CA PRO A 77 -5.31 -4.42 -8.81
C PRO A 77 -6.77 -4.61 -9.28
N SER A 78 -7.66 -4.95 -8.35
CA SER A 78 -9.11 -4.89 -8.56
C SER A 78 -9.68 -3.56 -8.07
N ILE A 79 -10.94 -3.26 -8.39
CA ILE A 79 -11.63 -2.06 -7.89
C ILE A 79 -11.56 -2.01 -6.36
N LEU A 80 -11.83 -3.13 -5.67
CA LEU A 80 -11.72 -3.22 -4.22
C LEU A 80 -10.31 -2.90 -3.69
N HIS A 81 -9.25 -3.20 -4.44
CA HIS A 81 -7.88 -2.86 -4.00
C HIS A 81 -7.61 -1.35 -4.00
N GLU A 82 -8.28 -0.59 -4.87
CA GLU A 82 -8.04 0.84 -5.05
C GLU A 82 -8.83 1.69 -4.04
N ILE A 83 -10.02 1.23 -3.62
CA ILE A 83 -10.93 1.96 -2.73
C ILE A 83 -10.24 2.51 -1.46
N PRO A 84 -9.45 1.73 -0.70
CA PRO A 84 -8.79 2.25 0.51
C PRO A 84 -7.82 3.39 0.20
N GLY A 85 -7.09 3.30 -0.91
CA GLY A 85 -6.16 4.35 -1.33
C GLY A 85 -6.89 5.64 -1.72
N GLU A 86 -7.94 5.52 -2.51
CA GLU A 86 -8.78 6.65 -2.91
C GLU A 86 -9.46 7.32 -1.72
N TRP A 87 -10.05 6.53 -0.82
CA TRP A 87 -10.63 7.03 0.42
C TRP A 87 -9.60 7.82 1.25
N LEU A 88 -8.42 7.23 1.50
CA LEU A 88 -7.40 7.89 2.31
C LEU A 88 -6.88 9.17 1.65
N ASN A 89 -6.82 9.22 0.31
CA ASN A 89 -6.48 10.43 -0.43
C ASN A 89 -7.45 11.59 -0.14
N ASP A 90 -8.75 11.30 -0.11
CA ASP A 90 -9.79 12.29 0.19
C ASP A 90 -9.66 12.76 1.65
N ARG A 91 -9.52 11.81 2.59
CA ARG A 91 -9.32 12.12 4.01
C ARG A 91 -8.03 12.89 4.28
N ILE A 92 -6.99 12.69 3.46
CA ILE A 92 -5.76 13.47 3.56
C ILE A 92 -6.00 14.95 3.25
N LYS A 93 -6.84 15.27 2.27
CA LYS A 93 -7.14 16.67 1.93
C LYS A 93 -8.02 17.32 2.99
N GLU A 94 -8.99 16.57 3.52
CA GLU A 94 -10.04 17.11 4.39
C GLU A 94 -9.66 17.14 5.86
N VAL A 95 -8.95 16.12 6.35
CA VAL A 95 -8.71 15.90 7.79
C VAL A 95 -7.23 16.00 8.12
N VAL A 96 -6.39 15.19 7.45
CA VAL A 96 -4.97 15.06 7.82
C VAL A 96 -4.17 16.32 7.47
N GLY A 97 -4.32 16.81 6.24
CA GLY A 97 -3.62 17.98 5.70
C GLY A 97 -3.79 19.23 6.56
N PRO A 98 -5.03 19.64 6.90
CA PRO A 98 -5.27 20.76 7.81
C PRO A 98 -4.63 20.55 9.19
N LYS A 99 -4.74 19.35 9.77
CA LYS A 99 -4.17 19.04 11.10
C LYS A 99 -2.64 19.13 11.08
N ILE A 100 -1.95 18.52 10.12
CA ILE A 100 -0.48 18.61 10.04
C ILE A 100 0.01 20.03 9.71
N THR A 101 -0.73 20.78 8.90
CA THR A 101 -0.39 22.18 8.55
C THR A 101 -0.56 23.12 9.75
N ASN A 102 -1.52 22.84 10.62
CA ASN A 102 -1.75 23.60 11.84
C ASN A 102 -0.70 23.24 12.91
N LYS A 103 -0.40 21.95 13.06
CA LYS A 103 0.48 21.43 14.11
C LYS A 103 1.97 21.53 13.80
N SER A 104 2.35 21.84 12.56
CA SER A 104 3.75 21.98 12.18
C SER A 104 4.44 23.14 12.89
N VAL A 105 5.59 22.87 13.48
CA VAL A 105 6.43 23.89 14.14
C VAL A 105 7.07 24.85 13.13
N CYS A 106 7.41 24.36 11.94
CA CYS A 106 8.06 25.14 10.91
C CYS A 106 7.52 24.77 9.51
N GLY A 107 7.53 25.75 8.61
CA GLY A 107 7.06 25.60 7.23
C GLY A 107 5.56 25.35 7.12
N THR A 108 5.15 24.98 5.90
CA THR A 108 3.76 24.65 5.56
C THR A 108 3.74 23.26 4.94
N PRO A 109 3.71 22.19 5.76
CA PRO A 109 3.74 20.84 5.23
C PRO A 109 2.41 20.48 4.57
N SER A 110 2.48 19.60 3.58
CA SER A 110 1.32 18.96 2.99
C SER A 110 1.70 17.55 2.55
N LEU A 111 0.71 16.66 2.41
CA LEU A 111 0.92 15.37 1.79
C LEU A 111 0.52 15.46 0.32
N ALA A 112 1.41 15.00 -0.56
CA ALA A 112 1.10 14.78 -1.97
C ALA A 112 1.02 13.28 -2.23
N THR A 113 -0.09 12.89 -2.83
CA THR A 113 -0.32 11.51 -3.26
C THR A 113 0.54 11.21 -4.49
N SER A 114 1.20 10.06 -4.45
CA SER A 114 1.82 9.44 -5.60
C SER A 114 1.13 8.10 -5.82
N SER A 115 0.97 7.73 -7.10
CA SER A 115 0.44 6.42 -7.48
C SER A 115 1.33 5.28 -6.96
N ALA A 116 0.91 4.04 -7.21
CA ALA A 116 1.55 2.76 -6.87
C ALA A 116 2.96 2.53 -7.48
N ALA A 117 3.79 3.56 -7.56
CA ALA A 117 5.17 3.45 -8.04
C ALA A 117 6.00 2.65 -7.05
N ASN A 118 6.83 1.74 -7.59
CA ASN A 118 7.77 0.94 -6.81
C ASN A 118 8.68 1.83 -5.95
N ILE A 119 8.74 1.50 -4.66
CA ILE A 119 9.62 2.12 -3.69
C ILE A 119 10.88 1.24 -3.59
N PRO A 120 12.07 1.79 -3.86
CA PRO A 120 13.31 1.09 -3.59
C PRO A 120 13.45 0.77 -2.09
N VAL A 121 13.79 -0.47 -1.78
CA VAL A 121 14.07 -0.94 -0.42
C VAL A 121 15.45 -1.56 -0.35
N GLY A 122 16.13 -1.38 0.76
CA GLY A 122 17.52 -1.80 0.96
C GLY A 122 18.54 -0.86 0.30
N PRO A 123 19.82 -1.25 0.28
CA PRO A 123 20.88 -0.47 -0.34
C PRO A 123 20.62 -0.25 -1.84
N SER A 124 20.91 0.96 -2.34
CA SER A 124 20.83 1.20 -3.77
C SER A 124 21.94 0.43 -4.49
N THR A 125 21.55 -0.56 -5.29
CA THR A 125 22.46 -1.36 -6.13
C THR A 125 22.51 -0.89 -7.59
N GLY A 126 21.87 0.26 -7.88
CA GLY A 126 21.66 0.75 -9.24
C GLY A 126 20.31 0.29 -9.82
N LYS A 127 20.30 -0.05 -11.12
CA LYS A 127 19.11 -0.53 -11.81
C LYS A 127 18.74 -1.93 -11.31
N GLY A 128 17.45 -2.17 -11.04
CA GLY A 128 16.95 -3.47 -10.57
C GLY A 128 17.25 -3.79 -9.12
N GLY A 129 17.50 -2.79 -8.26
CA GLY A 129 17.54 -2.99 -6.81
C GLY A 129 16.19 -3.46 -6.26
N ASN A 130 16.19 -4.05 -5.07
CA ASN A 130 14.98 -4.50 -4.39
C ASN A 130 13.94 -3.40 -4.35
N SER A 131 12.69 -3.76 -4.66
CA SER A 131 11.61 -2.80 -4.63
C SER A 131 10.28 -3.46 -4.26
N VAL A 132 9.44 -2.67 -3.62
CA VAL A 132 8.07 -3.07 -3.27
C VAL A 132 7.13 -1.99 -3.79
N ALA A 133 6.04 -2.40 -4.41
CA ALA A 133 5.00 -1.50 -4.86
C ALA A 133 3.94 -1.38 -3.74
N PRO A 134 3.73 -0.17 -3.18
CA PRO A 134 2.55 0.08 -2.36
C PRO A 134 1.32 0.22 -3.25
N ASP A 135 0.14 0.07 -2.67
CA ASP A 135 -1.08 0.35 -3.41
C ASP A 135 -1.29 1.86 -3.57
N GLN A 136 -0.90 2.64 -2.56
CA GLN A 136 -0.76 4.09 -2.70
C GLN A 136 0.28 4.66 -1.72
N SER A 137 0.91 5.76 -2.10
CA SER A 137 1.97 6.40 -1.31
C SER A 137 1.76 7.89 -1.15
N PHE A 138 2.21 8.44 -0.02
CA PHE A 138 2.02 9.83 0.34
C PHE A 138 3.36 10.46 0.71
N HIS A 139 3.79 11.42 -0.09
CA HIS A 139 5.04 12.14 0.12
C HIS A 139 4.80 13.41 0.93
N LEU A 140 5.66 13.64 1.92
CA LEU A 140 5.69 14.92 2.62
C LEU A 140 6.30 15.99 1.71
N MET A 141 5.53 17.05 1.51
CA MET A 141 5.90 18.23 0.75
C MET A 141 6.02 19.44 1.67
N GLN A 142 6.87 20.38 1.32
CA GLN A 142 6.91 21.73 1.90
C GLN A 142 6.96 22.78 0.79
N ILE A 143 6.59 24.01 1.12
CA ILE A 143 6.86 25.18 0.28
C ILE A 143 8.30 25.62 0.56
N ASN A 144 9.08 25.87 -0.49
CA ASN A 144 10.43 26.41 -0.37
C ASN A 144 10.44 27.95 -0.42
N ALA A 145 11.61 28.56 -0.23
CA ALA A 145 11.79 30.01 -0.31
C ALA A 145 11.31 30.66 -1.62
N ASP A 146 11.25 29.91 -2.73
CA ASP A 146 10.74 30.39 -4.03
C ASP A 146 9.21 30.22 -4.17
N GLY A 147 8.52 29.78 -3.12
CA GLY A 147 7.09 29.49 -3.15
C GLY A 147 6.71 28.16 -3.83
N ARG A 148 7.68 27.30 -4.15
CA ARG A 148 7.45 26.03 -4.85
C ARG A 148 7.26 24.87 -3.88
N LYS A 149 6.34 23.96 -4.20
CA LYS A 149 6.18 22.69 -3.47
C LYS A 149 7.33 21.75 -3.81
N VAL A 150 8.08 21.35 -2.80
CA VAL A 150 9.23 20.44 -2.91
C VAL A 150 9.04 19.25 -1.97
N ARG A 151 9.54 18.08 -2.40
CA ARG A 151 9.56 16.88 -1.54
C ARG A 151 10.56 17.09 -0.40
N VAL A 152 10.15 16.81 0.83
CA VAL A 152 11.05 16.87 2.00
C VAL A 152 12.11 15.77 1.92
N GLN A 153 11.74 14.61 1.36
CA GLN A 153 12.61 13.45 1.15
C GLN A 153 12.17 12.64 -0.08
N GLY A 154 13.05 11.77 -0.57
CA GLY A 154 12.78 10.91 -1.74
C GLY A 154 11.70 9.86 -1.47
N ALA A 155 11.83 9.11 -0.38
CA ALA A 155 10.85 8.09 0.02
C ALA A 155 9.52 8.72 0.49
N PRO A 156 8.38 8.03 0.32
CA PRO A 156 7.12 8.49 0.89
C PRO A 156 7.17 8.47 2.42
N ARG A 157 6.28 9.25 3.03
CA ARG A 157 6.15 9.35 4.49
C ARG A 157 5.16 8.33 5.02
N MET A 158 4.05 8.16 4.31
CA MET A 158 3.05 7.14 4.59
C MET A 158 2.78 6.33 3.33
N ILE A 159 2.34 5.10 3.53
CA ILE A 159 1.83 4.24 2.47
C ILE A 159 0.56 3.54 2.95
N ILE A 160 -0.20 3.04 1.99
CA ILE A 160 -1.29 2.11 2.23
C ILE A 160 -1.09 0.85 1.38
N GLU A 161 -1.40 -0.29 1.98
CA GLU A 161 -1.42 -1.61 1.37
C GLU A 161 -2.79 -2.25 1.63
N THR A 162 -3.33 -2.87 0.60
CA THR A 162 -4.59 -3.59 0.59
C THR A 162 -4.29 -5.06 0.35
N SER A 163 -4.47 -5.86 1.38
CA SER A 163 -4.25 -7.31 1.35
C SER A 163 -5.55 -8.01 1.00
N ALA A 164 -5.72 -8.48 -0.24
CA ALA A 164 -6.97 -9.10 -0.67
C ALA A 164 -6.86 -10.63 -0.89
N SER A 165 -5.75 -11.08 -1.45
CA SER A 165 -5.40 -12.50 -1.60
C SER A 165 -4.05 -12.85 -0.95
N GLU A 166 -3.46 -11.89 -0.24
CA GLU A 166 -2.16 -12.05 0.37
C GLU A 166 -2.28 -12.52 1.83
N ALA A 167 -1.50 -13.54 2.19
CA ALA A 167 -1.42 -13.95 3.59
C ALA A 167 -0.84 -12.83 4.45
N ARG A 168 -1.46 -12.57 5.60
CA ARG A 168 -1.08 -11.50 6.54
C ARG A 168 0.41 -11.53 6.91
N CYS A 169 1.05 -12.71 6.98
CA CYS A 169 2.50 -12.83 7.22
C CYS A 169 3.35 -12.12 6.16
N HIS A 170 3.01 -12.23 4.87
CA HIS A 170 3.74 -11.56 3.80
C HIS A 170 3.56 -10.03 3.87
N ILE A 171 2.35 -9.57 4.24
CA ILE A 171 2.09 -8.15 4.47
C ILE A 171 2.95 -7.63 5.63
N ILE A 172 3.04 -8.36 6.73
CA ILE A 172 3.92 -8.00 7.85
C ILE A 172 5.39 -7.90 7.40
N ASP A 173 5.87 -8.82 6.57
CA ASP A 173 7.22 -8.74 5.99
C ASP A 173 7.39 -7.49 5.11
N LYS A 174 6.39 -7.12 4.30
CA LYS A 174 6.39 -5.87 3.53
C LYS A 174 6.43 -4.65 4.44
N ILE A 175 5.68 -4.63 5.54
CA ILE A 175 5.68 -3.52 6.51
C ILE A 175 7.08 -3.29 7.06
N PHE A 176 7.81 -4.36 7.41
CA PHE A 176 9.19 -4.23 7.82
C PHE A 176 10.07 -3.62 6.72
N ARG A 177 9.94 -4.08 5.47
CA ARG A 177 10.66 -3.50 4.32
C ARG A 177 10.38 -2.01 4.16
N TYR A 178 9.12 -1.59 4.28
CA TYR A 178 8.78 -0.17 4.23
C TYR A 178 9.38 0.62 5.39
N LEU A 179 9.20 0.16 6.62
CA LEU A 179 9.56 0.93 7.81
C LEU A 179 11.08 0.98 8.06
N TYR A 180 11.83 -0.06 7.70
CA TYR A 180 13.27 -0.12 7.97
C TYR A 180 14.11 0.04 6.70
N ASP A 181 13.70 -0.59 5.60
CA ASP A 181 14.55 -0.72 4.41
C ASP A 181 14.40 0.48 3.45
N THR A 182 13.54 1.45 3.75
CA THR A 182 13.45 2.75 3.03
C THR A 182 14.35 3.84 3.60
N ASN A 183 15.45 3.45 4.28
CA ASN A 183 16.29 4.36 5.09
C ASN A 183 15.44 5.18 6.08
N TYR A 184 14.51 4.49 6.76
CA TYR A 184 13.56 5.08 7.70
C TYR A 184 12.68 6.19 7.09
N GLY A 185 12.52 6.24 5.77
CA GLY A 185 11.75 7.28 5.07
C GLY A 185 10.25 7.19 5.36
N VAL A 186 9.70 5.97 5.25
CA VAL A 186 8.29 5.66 5.59
C VAL A 186 8.15 5.56 7.10
N HIS A 187 7.11 6.17 7.67
CA HIS A 187 6.90 6.25 9.12
C HIS A 187 5.70 5.45 9.58
N ALA A 188 4.65 5.44 8.77
CA ALA A 188 3.47 4.64 9.01
C ALA A 188 3.04 3.92 7.76
N VAL A 189 2.58 2.70 7.98
CA VAL A 189 1.97 1.85 6.96
C VAL A 189 0.54 1.58 7.39
N VAL A 190 -0.41 2.01 6.57
CA VAL A 190 -1.83 1.67 6.74
C VAL A 190 -2.08 0.36 6.02
N ILE A 191 -2.62 -0.64 6.71
CA ILE A 191 -3.00 -1.93 6.10
C ILE A 191 -4.52 -2.04 6.11
N CYS A 192 -5.09 -2.28 4.94
CA CYS A 192 -6.46 -2.74 4.77
C CYS A 192 -6.42 -4.24 4.45
N ASP A 193 -6.84 -5.09 5.40
CA ASP A 193 -6.88 -6.54 5.23
C ASP A 193 -8.28 -6.96 4.82
N MET A 194 -8.40 -7.48 3.60
CA MET A 194 -9.62 -7.94 2.97
C MET A 194 -9.62 -9.46 2.89
N GLN A 195 -10.65 -10.08 3.44
CA GLN A 195 -10.82 -11.53 3.50
C GLN A 195 -12.05 -11.94 2.69
N ASN A 196 -11.95 -13.06 2.00
CA ASN A 196 -13.02 -13.60 1.14
C ASN A 196 -13.50 -12.59 0.08
N VAL A 197 -12.55 -11.94 -0.61
CA VAL A 197 -12.84 -10.94 -1.65
C VAL A 197 -13.82 -11.50 -2.68
N PRO A 198 -14.97 -10.84 -2.93
CA PRO A 198 -15.95 -11.35 -3.87
C PRO A 198 -15.40 -11.28 -5.30
N SER A 199 -15.76 -12.28 -6.11
CA SER A 199 -15.43 -12.35 -7.53
C SER A 199 -16.71 -12.59 -8.33
N LEU A 200 -16.77 -12.07 -9.55
CA LEU A 200 -17.91 -12.33 -10.47
C LEU A 200 -18.03 -13.82 -10.83
N ALA A 201 -16.92 -14.57 -10.77
CA ALA A 201 -16.89 -15.99 -11.09
C ALA A 201 -17.45 -16.88 -9.95
N ASP A 202 -17.33 -16.44 -8.70
CA ASP A 202 -17.62 -17.26 -7.51
C ASP A 202 -18.96 -16.93 -6.82
N GLY A 203 -19.82 -16.12 -7.44
CA GLY A 203 -21.18 -15.86 -6.94
C GLY A 203 -21.25 -15.43 -5.47
N HIS A 204 -22.22 -15.98 -4.72
CA HIS A 204 -22.39 -15.82 -3.26
C HIS A 204 -21.30 -16.59 -2.48
N GLY A 205 -20.05 -16.19 -2.65
CA GLY A 205 -18.92 -16.71 -1.90
C GLY A 205 -19.03 -16.47 -0.39
N ARG A 206 -17.99 -16.89 0.34
CA ARG A 206 -17.90 -16.66 1.79
C ARG A 206 -18.12 -15.17 2.12
N PRO A 207 -18.66 -14.84 3.31
CA PRO A 207 -18.83 -13.45 3.73
C PRO A 207 -17.51 -12.67 3.65
N PHE A 208 -17.56 -11.56 2.93
CA PHE A 208 -16.47 -10.62 2.77
C PHE A 208 -16.29 -9.84 4.08
N LYS A 209 -15.01 -9.64 4.45
CA LYS A 209 -14.65 -8.92 5.65
C LYS A 209 -13.45 -8.02 5.39
N VAL A 210 -13.47 -6.82 5.95
CA VAL A 210 -12.40 -5.84 5.86
C VAL A 210 -12.04 -5.32 7.25
N GLU A 211 -10.76 -5.36 7.55
CA GLU A 211 -10.16 -4.81 8.76
C GLU A 211 -9.08 -3.80 8.37
N ILE A 212 -8.86 -2.77 9.19
CA ILE A 212 -7.83 -1.75 8.95
C ILE A 212 -6.96 -1.52 10.18
N ALA A 213 -5.69 -1.20 9.96
CA ALA A 213 -4.78 -0.84 11.04
C ALA A 213 -3.61 0.03 10.56
N VAL A 214 -3.03 0.78 11.51
CA VAL A 214 -1.78 1.54 11.31
C VAL A 214 -0.63 0.82 11.99
N TRP A 215 0.45 0.58 11.24
CA TRP A 215 1.68 -0.03 11.70
C TRP A 215 2.83 0.95 11.65
N VAL A 216 3.61 0.98 12.72
CA VAL A 216 4.75 1.89 12.92
C VAL A 216 5.90 1.14 13.60
N ARG A 217 7.08 1.75 13.68
CA ARG A 217 8.22 1.20 14.44
C ARG A 217 7.99 1.41 15.93
N ASP A 218 8.37 0.43 16.77
CA ASP A 218 8.31 0.56 18.24
C ASP A 218 9.21 1.69 18.77
N GLU A 219 10.26 2.03 18.00
CA GLU A 219 11.19 3.13 18.28
C GLU A 219 10.68 4.51 17.83
N CYS A 220 9.47 4.64 17.26
CA CYS A 220 8.92 5.94 16.83
C CYS A 220 8.31 6.77 17.98
N GLY A 221 8.89 6.70 19.17
CA GLY A 221 8.86 7.77 20.15
C GLY A 221 10.11 8.64 19.96
N LEU A 222 9.98 9.96 20.12
CA LEU A 222 11.03 10.99 19.99
C LEU A 222 12.36 10.72 20.74
N LEU A 223 12.44 9.64 21.52
CA LEU A 223 13.49 9.30 22.48
C LEU A 223 14.26 8.00 22.16
N ALA A 224 13.85 7.17 21.19
CA ALA A 224 14.46 5.83 21.02
C ALA A 224 15.61 5.76 19.99
N SER A 225 15.78 6.75 19.10
CA SER A 225 16.91 6.75 18.16
C SER A 225 18.06 7.62 18.68
N LYS A 226 19.27 7.04 18.81
CA LYS A 226 20.52 7.79 19.10
C LYS A 226 20.86 8.85 18.03
N LYS A 227 20.16 8.85 16.91
CA LYS A 227 20.18 9.89 15.86
C LYS A 227 18.74 10.34 15.60
N GLN A 228 18.31 11.40 16.27
CA GLN A 228 17.00 12.02 16.00
C GLN A 228 16.95 12.37 14.50
N LEU A 229 16.08 11.71 13.75
CA LEU A 229 15.83 12.05 12.35
C LEU A 229 15.00 13.33 12.34
N LEU A 230 15.50 14.35 11.64
CA LEU A 230 14.89 15.68 11.57
C LEU A 230 14.40 15.96 10.15
N ASP A 231 13.29 16.68 10.03
CA ASP A 231 12.81 17.16 8.74
C ASP A 231 13.52 18.46 8.37
N LYS A 232 14.11 18.49 7.17
CA LYS A 232 14.73 19.69 6.63
C LYS A 232 13.66 20.78 6.45
N CYS A 233 13.94 21.96 6.99
CA CYS A 233 13.10 23.13 6.77
C CYS A 233 13.46 23.82 5.45
N TYR A 234 12.48 24.00 4.56
CA TYR A 234 12.67 24.68 3.28
C TYR A 234 12.25 26.16 3.25
N GLY A 235 11.73 26.69 4.37
CA GLY A 235 11.41 28.11 4.53
C GLY A 235 10.04 28.52 3.97
N GLY A 236 9.31 29.28 4.78
CA GLY A 236 7.95 29.76 4.58
C GLY A 236 7.38 30.03 5.97
N ASP A 237 7.10 31.28 6.31
CA ASP A 237 6.81 31.68 7.69
C ASP A 237 5.65 30.89 8.31
N LYS A 238 5.93 30.32 9.50
CA LYS A 238 4.99 30.33 10.62
C LYS A 238 5.74 30.61 11.93
N HIS A 239 6.25 31.83 12.05
CA HIS A 239 6.43 32.49 13.35
C HIS A 239 5.44 33.64 13.49
N ALA A 240 4.21 33.31 13.83
CA ALA A 240 3.28 34.24 14.47
C ALA A 240 2.44 33.45 15.47
N GLY A 241 2.91 33.32 16.72
CA GLY A 241 2.03 32.92 17.83
C GLY A 241 2.60 31.97 18.88
N TYR A 242 3.62 31.16 18.60
CA TYR A 242 4.22 30.34 19.66
C TYR A 242 5.26 31.17 20.42
N GLN A 243 4.86 31.78 21.53
CA GLN A 243 5.80 32.30 22.52
C GLN A 243 6.73 31.15 22.94
N ALA A 244 7.96 31.21 22.45
CA ALA A 244 9.08 30.48 23.00
C ALA A 244 9.28 30.97 24.43
N ASN A 245 8.57 30.39 25.40
CA ASN A 245 8.83 30.49 26.83
C ASN A 245 7.91 29.51 27.59
N THR A 246 8.13 28.21 27.42
CA THR A 246 7.93 27.28 28.53
C THR A 246 8.82 26.05 28.34
N PRO A 247 9.93 25.93 29.08
CA PRO A 247 10.49 24.62 29.33
C PRO A 247 9.43 23.88 30.15
N VAL A 248 8.69 22.97 29.51
CA VAL A 248 7.80 22.09 30.26
C VAL A 248 8.69 21.12 31.05
N PRO A 249 8.48 20.97 32.36
CA PRO A 249 9.25 20.00 33.16
C PRO A 249 9.08 18.61 32.56
N ALA A 250 10.07 17.73 32.74
CA ALA A 250 9.96 16.32 32.38
C ALA A 250 8.63 15.76 32.90
N VAL A 251 7.66 15.59 32.00
CA VAL A 251 6.39 14.95 32.32
C VAL A 251 6.71 13.47 32.44
N ASN A 252 6.77 12.99 33.67
CA ASN A 252 6.57 11.60 33.97
C ASN A 252 5.19 11.24 33.40
N GLU A 253 5.15 10.59 32.24
CA GLU A 253 3.95 9.92 31.80
C GLU A 253 3.55 8.93 32.90
N VAL A 254 2.38 9.18 33.47
CA VAL A 254 1.71 8.29 34.40
C VAL A 254 1.59 6.95 33.70
N ARG A 255 2.37 5.98 34.18
CA ARG A 255 2.14 4.56 33.90
C ARG A 255 0.79 4.22 34.51
N ASP A 256 -0.24 4.15 33.70
CA ASP A 256 -1.46 3.46 34.11
C ASP A 256 -1.16 1.97 34.22
N GLY A 257 -0.96 1.57 35.47
CA GLY A 257 -1.54 0.35 36.05
C GLY A 257 -1.34 -0.94 35.27
N ASP A 258 -0.17 -1.52 35.47
CA ASP A 258 0.01 -2.88 35.97
C ASP A 258 -1.23 -3.80 35.96
N ASN A 259 -1.27 -4.70 34.97
CA ASN A 259 -1.53 -6.11 35.24
C ASN A 259 -0.42 -6.91 34.52
N GLY A 260 0.82 -6.59 34.91
CA GLY A 260 1.96 -7.44 34.63
C GLY A 260 1.83 -8.71 35.44
N SER A 261 1.40 -9.79 34.80
CA SER A 261 1.73 -11.12 35.32
C SER A 261 3.26 -11.24 35.25
N ASN A 262 3.85 -11.31 36.44
CA ASN A 262 5.26 -11.60 36.69
C ASN A 262 5.77 -12.70 35.76
N LEU A 263 6.64 -12.33 34.83
CA LEU A 263 7.69 -13.22 34.33
C LEU A 263 8.99 -12.42 34.38
N ASP A 264 9.61 -12.52 35.55
CA ASP A 264 10.99 -12.17 35.80
C ASP A 264 11.88 -12.59 34.62
N SER A 265 12.61 -11.61 34.10
CA SER A 265 14.07 -11.63 33.94
C SER A 265 14.73 -13.01 33.97
N GLN A 266 14.44 -13.87 33.00
CA GLN A 266 15.36 -14.90 32.57
C GLN A 266 15.97 -14.46 31.24
N LYS A 267 17.13 -13.81 31.34
CA LYS A 267 18.21 -14.04 30.38
C LYS A 267 18.44 -15.55 30.36
N SER A 268 17.69 -16.24 29.51
CA SER A 268 18.10 -17.56 29.05
C SER A 268 18.99 -17.31 27.86
N ASP A 269 20.21 -17.83 27.95
CA ASP A 269 21.12 -18.02 26.83
C ASP A 269 20.36 -18.74 25.71
N ARG A 270 19.78 -17.98 24.78
CA ARG A 270 19.24 -18.53 23.54
C ARG A 270 20.34 -18.47 22.49
N ASP A 271 21.27 -19.41 22.65
CA ASP A 271 22.09 -19.95 21.56
C ASP A 271 21.21 -20.80 20.62
N ASP A 272 20.15 -20.21 20.06
CA ASP A 272 19.46 -20.80 18.92
C ASP A 272 19.00 -19.67 17.99
N ALA A 273 19.87 -19.37 17.03
CA ALA A 273 19.65 -18.36 15.98
C ALA A 273 18.51 -18.73 15.01
N THR A 274 17.68 -19.72 15.33
CA THR A 274 16.75 -20.36 14.40
C THR A 274 15.30 -20.45 14.89
N TYR A 275 15.01 -20.18 16.17
CA TYR A 275 13.63 -20.23 16.66
C TYR A 275 12.83 -18.99 16.22
N LYS A 276 12.07 -19.14 15.12
CA LYS A 276 11.01 -18.21 14.74
C LYS A 276 9.70 -18.69 15.37
N PRO A 277 9.10 -17.97 16.33
CA PRO A 277 7.78 -18.35 16.84
C PRO A 277 6.77 -18.40 15.67
N PRO A 278 5.77 -19.30 15.74
CA PRO A 278 4.74 -19.36 14.72
C PRO A 278 4.04 -18.00 14.58
N PHE A 279 3.68 -17.65 13.35
CA PHE A 279 3.01 -16.39 13.06
C PHE A 279 1.64 -16.34 13.73
N ASP A 280 1.43 -15.36 14.62
CA ASP A 280 0.13 -15.05 15.21
C ASP A 280 -0.51 -13.87 14.46
N PRO A 281 -1.55 -14.08 13.63
CA PRO A 281 -2.18 -13.02 12.85
C PRO A 281 -2.82 -11.91 13.70
N GLN A 282 -3.09 -12.14 14.99
CA GLN A 282 -3.72 -11.18 15.89
C GLN A 282 -2.70 -10.37 16.71
N ALA A 283 -1.42 -10.77 16.67
CA ALA A 283 -0.36 -10.11 17.41
C ALA A 283 -0.34 -8.60 17.11
N ARG A 284 -0.17 -7.83 18.18
CA ARG A 284 -0.03 -6.37 18.09
C ARG A 284 1.39 -5.95 17.72
N LYS A 285 2.39 -6.80 17.94
CA LYS A 285 3.80 -6.51 17.70
C LYS A 285 4.47 -7.68 16.99
N TYR A 286 5.43 -7.37 16.11
CA TYR A 286 6.31 -8.34 15.49
C TYR A 286 7.75 -7.85 15.57
N CYS A 287 8.70 -8.78 15.59
CA CYS A 287 10.12 -8.50 15.47
C CYS A 287 10.75 -9.31 14.33
N ARG A 288 11.87 -8.80 13.80
CA ARG A 288 12.80 -9.56 12.97
C ARG A 288 14.24 -9.18 13.33
N PRO A 289 15.23 -10.06 13.11
CA PRO A 289 16.64 -9.68 13.21
C PRO A 289 16.96 -8.53 12.23
N ASN A 290 17.76 -7.57 12.66
CA ASN A 290 18.25 -6.51 11.79
C ASN A 290 19.22 -7.12 10.75
N PRO A 291 18.97 -6.95 9.44
CA PRO A 291 19.85 -7.49 8.40
C PRO A 291 21.31 -7.02 8.49
N GLU A 292 21.55 -5.81 9.01
CA GLU A 292 22.90 -5.24 9.14
C GLU A 292 23.62 -5.65 10.44
N ASP A 293 22.85 -6.01 11.47
CA ASP A 293 23.37 -6.41 12.79
C ASP A 293 22.40 -7.42 13.41
N PRO A 294 22.58 -8.73 13.16
CA PRO A 294 21.65 -9.77 13.61
C PRO A 294 21.50 -9.85 15.14
N GLN A 295 22.37 -9.22 15.93
CA GLN A 295 22.22 -9.14 17.39
C GLN A 295 21.18 -8.10 17.83
N ARG A 296 20.73 -7.25 16.90
CA ARG A 296 19.68 -6.26 17.12
C ARG A 296 18.39 -6.71 16.46
N GLU A 297 17.28 -6.46 17.14
CA GLU A 297 15.96 -6.72 16.59
C GLU A 297 15.34 -5.42 16.07
N GLN A 298 14.67 -5.51 14.94
CA GLN A 298 13.77 -4.50 14.42
C GLN A 298 12.36 -4.83 14.89
N TRP A 299 11.64 -3.84 15.43
CA TRP A 299 10.33 -4.01 16.03
C TRP A 299 9.29 -3.10 15.38
N ILE A 300 8.15 -3.69 15.03
CA ILE A 300 6.98 -2.94 14.55
C ILE A 300 5.78 -3.24 15.45
N TYR A 301 4.87 -2.27 15.57
CA TYR A 301 3.63 -2.45 16.32
C TYR A 301 2.43 -1.82 15.61
N ARG A 302 1.29 -2.46 15.83
CA ARG A 302 -0.04 -1.95 15.50
C ARG A 302 -0.44 -0.90 16.53
N ARG A 303 -0.75 0.31 16.06
CA ARG A 303 -1.15 1.43 16.91
C ARG A 303 -2.40 1.09 17.72
N SER A 304 -3.43 0.55 17.06
CA SER A 304 -4.65 0.07 17.69
C SER A 304 -4.44 -1.25 18.45
N PRO A 305 -5.13 -1.46 19.59
CA PRO A 305 -5.05 -2.72 20.36
C PRO A 305 -5.46 -3.94 19.53
N THR A 306 -6.49 -3.81 18.71
CA THR A 306 -7.01 -4.82 17.78
C THR A 306 -7.01 -4.27 16.36
N TRP A 307 -7.22 -5.16 15.38
CA TRP A 307 -7.65 -4.72 14.06
C TRP A 307 -8.99 -3.99 14.17
N ILE A 308 -9.16 -2.91 13.39
CA ILE A 308 -10.38 -2.11 13.40
C ILE A 308 -11.29 -2.67 12.31
N PRO A 309 -12.47 -3.22 12.63
CA PRO A 309 -13.41 -3.67 11.61
C PRO A 309 -13.90 -2.46 10.81
N VAL A 310 -13.91 -2.60 9.48
CA VAL A 310 -14.45 -1.59 8.57
C VAL A 310 -15.79 -2.06 8.01
N TYR A 311 -15.81 -3.30 7.52
CA TYR A 311 -16.98 -3.92 6.91
C TYR A 311 -16.96 -5.42 7.13
N ASP A 312 -18.10 -6.02 7.49
CA ASP A 312 -18.24 -7.47 7.66
C ASP A 312 -19.66 -7.89 7.27
N GLU A 313 -19.78 -8.67 6.20
CA GLU A 313 -21.08 -9.13 5.69
C GLU A 313 -21.84 -10.03 6.67
N THR A 314 -21.18 -10.62 7.67
CA THR A 314 -21.84 -11.49 8.66
C THR A 314 -22.67 -10.72 9.68
N VAL A 315 -22.39 -9.43 9.84
CA VAL A 315 -23.04 -8.53 10.81
C VAL A 315 -23.69 -7.32 10.15
N ALA A 316 -23.69 -7.26 8.80
CA ALA A 316 -24.32 -6.21 8.03
C ALA A 316 -25.79 -6.02 8.43
N GLY A 317 -26.14 -4.81 8.89
CA GLY A 317 -27.48 -4.46 9.40
C GLY A 317 -27.57 -4.27 10.92
N GLN A 318 -26.50 -4.48 11.69
CA GLN A 318 -26.39 -4.00 13.07
C GLN A 318 -25.78 -2.59 13.09
N GLU A 319 -26.23 -1.72 14.01
CA GLU A 319 -25.56 -0.43 14.28
C GLU A 319 -24.15 -0.70 14.80
N GLU A 320 -23.18 -0.81 13.88
CA GLU A 320 -21.78 -0.88 14.26
C GLU A 320 -21.33 0.50 14.76
N PRO A 321 -20.58 0.55 15.89
CA PRO A 321 -20.05 1.81 16.38
C PRO A 321 -19.21 2.50 15.30
N GLN A 322 -19.37 3.83 15.20
CA GLN A 322 -18.51 4.66 14.37
C GLN A 322 -17.06 4.41 14.76
N SER A 323 -16.31 3.85 13.82
CA SER A 323 -14.93 3.46 14.02
C SER A 323 -14.01 4.49 13.35
N GLU A 324 -12.89 4.79 14.01
CA GLU A 324 -11.93 5.78 13.52
C GLU A 324 -10.55 5.15 13.34
N LEU A 325 -9.89 5.46 12.23
CA LEU A 325 -8.47 5.21 12.07
C LEU A 325 -7.69 6.33 12.77
N ILE A 326 -6.87 5.96 13.75
CA ILE A 326 -6.07 6.92 14.52
C ILE A 326 -4.65 6.99 13.95
N LEU A 327 -4.23 8.18 13.52
CA LEU A 327 -2.83 8.51 13.24
C LEU A 327 -2.26 9.43 14.32
N ASP A 328 -0.95 9.40 14.50
CA ASP A 328 -0.20 10.42 15.22
C ASP A 328 0.39 11.41 14.22
N VAL A 329 0.45 12.71 14.55
CA VAL A 329 1.14 13.70 13.71
C VAL A 329 2.59 13.28 13.42
N TYR A 330 3.26 12.57 14.33
CA TYR A 330 4.60 12.01 14.10
C TYR A 330 4.66 10.81 13.15
N ASP A 331 3.52 10.26 12.73
CA ASP A 331 3.45 9.34 11.58
C ASP A 331 3.73 10.09 10.26
N ILE A 332 3.73 11.43 10.29
CA ILE A 332 3.84 12.29 9.11
C ILE A 332 4.97 13.33 9.23
N LEU A 333 5.10 13.97 10.39
CA LEU A 333 6.07 15.04 10.62
C LEU A 333 7.21 14.54 11.51
N ARG A 334 8.42 15.04 11.30
CA ARG A 334 9.51 14.97 12.28
C ARG A 334 9.70 16.32 12.95
N PRO A 335 10.42 16.36 14.09
CA PRO A 335 10.98 17.61 14.57
C PRO A 335 11.78 18.29 13.46
N CYS A 336 11.62 19.60 13.38
CA CYS A 336 12.23 20.43 12.35
C CYS A 336 13.73 20.60 12.62
N THR A 337 14.57 20.63 11.59
CA THR A 337 16.01 20.92 11.77
C THR A 337 16.30 22.28 12.41
N GLN A 338 15.38 23.25 12.27
CA GLN A 338 15.49 24.57 12.91
C GLN A 338 15.03 24.56 14.38
N PHE A 339 14.19 23.60 14.77
CA PHE A 339 13.61 23.51 16.11
C PHE A 339 13.63 22.05 16.62
N PRO A 340 14.82 21.43 16.77
CA PRO A 340 14.94 20.00 17.08
C PRO A 340 14.38 19.61 18.45
N GLY A 341 14.35 20.56 19.40
CA GLY A 341 13.81 20.37 20.74
C GLY A 341 12.33 20.73 20.89
N HIS A 342 11.64 21.13 19.81
CA HIS A 342 10.20 21.41 19.89
C HIS A 342 9.39 20.13 19.69
N HIS A 343 8.31 20.03 20.47
CA HIS A 343 7.40 18.90 20.43
C HIS A 343 5.99 19.36 20.08
N ILE A 344 5.30 18.58 19.25
CA ILE A 344 3.91 18.80 18.88
C ILE A 344 3.01 18.24 19.99
N THR A 345 2.09 19.07 20.48
CA THR A 345 1.02 18.69 21.41
C THR A 345 -0.30 18.48 20.66
N ASP A 346 -1.21 17.68 21.22
CA ASP A 346 -2.46 17.25 20.56
C ASP A 346 -2.17 16.65 19.16
N ARG A 347 -1.54 15.48 19.22
CA ARG A 347 -0.95 14.76 18.08
C ARG A 347 -1.95 13.83 17.39
N THR A 348 -3.09 13.56 18.01
CA THR A 348 -4.05 12.59 17.50
C THR A 348 -4.75 13.14 16.28
N ILE A 349 -4.81 12.34 15.22
CA ILE A 349 -5.62 12.58 14.02
C ILE A 349 -6.60 11.42 13.93
N SER A 350 -7.87 11.69 14.22
CA SER A 350 -8.98 10.74 14.03
C SER A 350 -9.51 10.85 12.60
N ILE A 351 -9.57 9.73 11.89
CA ILE A 351 -10.14 9.65 10.54
C ILE A 351 -11.35 8.71 10.58
N PRO A 352 -12.58 9.22 10.36
CA PRO A 352 -13.78 8.40 10.31
C PRO A 352 -13.72 7.34 9.20
N LEU A 353 -14.19 6.13 9.49
CA LEU A 353 -14.19 4.99 8.55
C LEU A 353 -15.52 4.81 7.78
N ASP A 354 -16.56 5.59 8.10
CA ASP A 354 -17.90 5.43 7.53
C ASP A 354 -17.89 5.51 5.99
N ASP A 355 -17.23 6.52 5.40
CA ASP A 355 -17.12 6.65 3.94
C ASP A 355 -16.32 5.50 3.29
N LEU A 356 -15.36 4.90 4.01
CA LEU A 356 -14.66 3.71 3.50
C LEU A 356 -15.61 2.50 3.47
N ARG A 357 -16.37 2.31 4.55
CA ARG A 357 -17.38 1.25 4.68
C ARG A 357 -18.40 1.36 3.56
N ASP A 358 -18.99 2.53 3.35
CA ASP A 358 -20.04 2.75 2.33
C ASP A 358 -19.54 2.45 0.91
N ARG A 359 -18.31 2.87 0.58
CA ARG A 359 -17.67 2.58 -0.72
C ARG A 359 -17.44 1.09 -0.92
N LEU A 360 -16.97 0.38 0.11
CA LEU A 360 -16.74 -1.07 0.07
C LEU A 360 -18.07 -1.83 -0.05
N GLU A 361 -19.07 -1.48 0.76
CA GLU A 361 -20.39 -2.10 0.74
C GLU A 361 -21.05 -1.95 -0.65
N THR A 362 -21.00 -0.75 -1.22
CA THR A 362 -21.54 -0.47 -2.54
C THR A 362 -20.91 -1.36 -3.59
N GLU A 363 -19.58 -1.49 -3.60
CA GLU A 363 -18.90 -2.32 -4.60
C GLU A 363 -19.09 -3.81 -4.39
N VAL A 364 -19.10 -4.28 -3.14
CA VAL A 364 -19.42 -5.68 -2.83
C VAL A 364 -20.84 -6.00 -3.31
N TRP A 365 -21.79 -5.11 -3.08
CA TRP A 365 -23.17 -5.27 -3.55
C TRP A 365 -23.25 -5.34 -5.08
N MET A 366 -22.53 -4.47 -5.80
CA MET A 366 -22.51 -4.47 -7.27
C MET A 366 -21.85 -5.73 -7.85
N ILE A 367 -20.79 -6.25 -7.21
CA ILE A 367 -20.14 -7.50 -7.63
C ILE A 367 -21.06 -8.70 -7.40
N ARG A 368 -21.76 -8.74 -6.26
CA ARG A 368 -22.68 -9.84 -5.90
C ARG A 368 -23.99 -9.81 -6.67
N ASN A 369 -24.45 -8.63 -7.07
CA ASN A 369 -25.70 -8.41 -7.79
C ASN A 369 -25.40 -7.67 -9.10
N PRO A 370 -24.67 -8.29 -10.04
CA PRO A 370 -24.34 -7.64 -11.29
C PRO A 370 -25.64 -7.30 -12.02
N PRO A 371 -25.79 -6.08 -12.56
CA PRO A 371 -27.00 -5.72 -13.29
C PRO A 371 -27.21 -6.70 -14.45
N ASP A 372 -28.46 -7.15 -14.64
CA ASP A 372 -28.85 -8.03 -15.75
C ASP A 372 -28.39 -7.42 -17.07
N SER A 373 -27.24 -7.88 -17.58
CA SER A 373 -26.85 -7.63 -18.95
C SER A 373 -27.72 -8.51 -19.84
N ARG A 374 -28.97 -8.08 -20.07
CA ARG A 374 -29.73 -8.58 -21.23
C ARG A 374 -28.85 -8.32 -22.45
N PRO A 375 -28.52 -9.34 -23.27
CA PRO A 375 -27.89 -9.06 -24.54
C PRO A 375 -28.81 -8.10 -25.29
N LEU A 376 -28.28 -6.95 -25.69
CA LEU A 376 -28.94 -6.08 -26.65
C LEU A 376 -29.39 -6.98 -27.81
N PRO A 377 -30.66 -6.88 -28.27
CA PRO A 377 -31.11 -7.67 -29.39
C PRO A 377 -30.12 -7.45 -30.53
N LEU A 378 -29.55 -8.54 -31.05
CA LEU A 378 -28.75 -8.50 -32.27
C LEU A 378 -29.52 -7.66 -33.29
N PRO A 379 -28.86 -6.70 -33.98
CA PRO A 379 -29.49 -5.96 -35.06
C PRO A 379 -30.12 -6.99 -36.01
N GLN A 380 -31.44 -6.97 -36.12
CA GLN A 380 -32.11 -7.82 -37.10
C GLN A 380 -31.49 -7.52 -38.46
N PRO A 381 -31.16 -8.54 -39.27
CA PRO A 381 -30.67 -8.32 -40.62
C PRO A 381 -31.69 -7.44 -41.32
N GLN A 382 -31.26 -6.24 -41.75
CA GLN A 382 -32.10 -5.40 -42.58
C GLN A 382 -32.44 -6.20 -43.84
N SER A 383 -33.72 -6.51 -44.00
CA SER A 383 -34.25 -7.05 -45.24
C SER A 383 -33.78 -6.14 -46.39
N PRO A 384 -33.17 -6.69 -47.46
CA PRO A 384 -32.69 -5.86 -48.55
C PRO A 384 -33.86 -5.11 -49.17
N SER A 385 -33.73 -3.79 -49.27
CA SER A 385 -34.66 -2.94 -50.01
C SER A 385 -34.76 -3.42 -51.47
N PRO A 386 -35.95 -3.37 -52.08
CA PRO A 386 -36.16 -3.91 -53.41
C PRO A 386 -35.42 -3.06 -54.45
N VAL A 387 -34.48 -3.71 -55.14
CA VAL A 387 -33.83 -3.16 -56.33
C VAL A 387 -34.89 -3.05 -57.43
N GLU A 388 -35.06 -1.85 -57.97
CA GLU A 388 -35.86 -1.55 -59.16
C GLU A 388 -35.46 -2.49 -60.31
N GLN A 389 -36.40 -3.35 -60.73
CA GLN A 389 -36.28 -4.11 -61.96
C GLN A 389 -36.48 -3.18 -63.14
N SER A 390 -35.36 -2.79 -63.75
CA SER A 390 -35.31 -2.17 -65.06
C SER A 390 -35.71 -3.16 -66.16
N ASP A 391 -36.59 -2.67 -67.01
CA ASP A 391 -37.25 -3.24 -68.19
C ASP A 391 -36.51 -4.33 -69.00
N ARG A 392 -37.26 -5.39 -69.33
CA ARG A 392 -37.04 -6.19 -70.55
C ARG A 392 -38.32 -6.32 -71.38
N PRO A 393 -38.19 -6.37 -72.72
CA PRO A 393 -39.29 -6.07 -73.63
C PRO A 393 -40.22 -7.26 -73.91
N THR A 394 -41.47 -6.91 -74.14
CA THR A 394 -42.60 -7.77 -74.50
C THR A 394 -42.37 -8.50 -75.83
N LYS A 395 -42.47 -9.84 -75.82
CA LYS A 395 -42.62 -10.67 -77.02
C LYS A 395 -44.07 -11.12 -77.19
N LYS A 396 -44.51 -11.01 -78.44
CA LYS A 396 -45.87 -11.15 -78.96
C LYS A 396 -46.54 -12.50 -78.64
N ARG A 397 -47.84 -12.41 -78.33
CA ARG A 397 -48.85 -13.47 -78.34
C ARG A 397 -48.91 -14.16 -79.70
N ARG A 398 -49.05 -15.49 -79.71
CA ARG A 398 -49.63 -16.24 -80.83
C ARG A 398 -50.81 -17.05 -80.31
N VAL A 399 -51.88 -16.98 -81.10
CA VAL A 399 -53.23 -17.50 -80.92
C VAL A 399 -53.25 -19.03 -81.00
N LEU A 400 -54.03 -19.67 -80.13
CA LEU A 400 -55.21 -20.47 -80.49
C LEU A 400 -56.26 -20.35 -79.39
#